data_AF-A0AAP0Z1M8-F1
#
_entry.id   AF-A0AAP0Z1M8-F1
#
_cell.length_a   1.000
_cell.length_b   1.000
_cell.length_c   1.000
_cell.angle_alpha   90.00
_cell.angle_beta   90.00
_cell.angle_gamma   90.00
#
_symmetry.space_group_name_H-M   'P 1'
#
loop_
_entity.id
_entity.type
_entity.pdbx_description
1 polymer ?
#
loop_
_entity_poly.entity_id
_entity_poly.type
_entity_poly.pdbx_seq_one_letter_code
_entity_poly.pdbx_strand_id
1 'polypeptide(L)'
;MAQLYFYYSAMNAGKSTALLQSSYNYRERGMRTLVYTAEIDNRFGAGKVSSRIGLSSPAKLYNKDTSLFAEISAEHQRETVHCVLVDESQFLTREQVKTLSEVVDVLDIPVLCYGLRTDFRGELFIGSQYLLAWSDKLVELKTICHCGRKASMVLRLDQDGKPFKEGEQVQIGGNERYVSVCRKHYYEALESGSLHAIYGSKGPE
;
A
#
# COMPACT_ATOMS: atom_id res chain seq x y z
N MET A 1 -22.95 -5.29 -8.47
CA MET A 1 -22.07 -6.34 -7.95
C MET A 1 -20.86 -5.64 -7.39
N ALA A 2 -20.56 -5.91 -6.13
CA ALA A 2 -19.32 -5.50 -5.50
C ALA A 2 -18.10 -5.99 -6.31
N GLN A 3 -16.96 -5.32 -6.13
CA GLN A 3 -15.72 -5.68 -6.81
C GLN A 3 -14.55 -5.59 -5.84
N LEU A 4 -13.52 -6.39 -6.09
CA LEU A 4 -12.21 -6.29 -5.46
C LEU A 4 -11.32 -5.35 -6.27
N TYR A 5 -10.86 -4.27 -5.65
CA TYR A 5 -9.95 -3.29 -6.24
C TYR A 5 -8.56 -3.42 -5.63
N PHE A 6 -7.54 -3.39 -6.48
CA PHE A 6 -6.17 -3.18 -6.04
C PHE A 6 -5.61 -1.86 -6.56
N TYR A 7 -5.51 -0.89 -5.65
CA TYR A 7 -4.81 0.38 -5.83
C TYR A 7 -3.33 0.18 -5.48
N TYR A 8 -2.50 0.02 -6.50
CA TYR A 8 -1.08 -0.26 -6.32
C TYR A 8 -0.20 0.90 -6.74
N SER A 9 0.97 1.01 -6.13
CA SER A 9 1.97 2.02 -6.52
C SER A 9 3.39 1.65 -6.08
N ALA A 10 4.35 2.44 -6.54
CA ALA A 10 5.63 2.62 -5.83
C ALA A 10 5.40 3.40 -4.52
N MET A 11 6.43 3.53 -3.67
CA MET A 11 6.33 4.39 -2.49
C MET A 11 6.02 5.85 -2.89
N ASN A 12 5.47 6.63 -1.97
CA ASN A 12 5.26 8.08 -2.16
C ASN A 12 4.33 8.48 -3.33
N ALA A 13 3.33 7.65 -3.65
CA ALA A 13 2.31 7.95 -4.66
C ALA A 13 0.93 8.37 -4.08
N GLY A 14 0.85 8.65 -2.78
CA GLY A 14 -0.40 9.12 -2.16
C GLY A 14 -1.45 8.05 -1.85
N LYS A 15 -1.05 6.77 -1.65
CA LYS A 15 -1.97 5.66 -1.34
C LYS A 15 -2.91 5.95 -0.17
N SER A 16 -2.37 6.29 1.01
CA SER A 16 -3.18 6.57 2.20
C SER A 16 -4.06 7.81 2.02
N THR A 17 -3.64 8.80 1.21
CA THR A 17 -4.50 9.93 0.84
C THR A 17 -5.71 9.46 0.02
N ALA A 18 -5.47 8.64 -1.02
CA ALA A 18 -6.53 8.11 -1.87
C ALA A 18 -7.51 7.21 -1.09
N LEU A 19 -6.99 6.39 -0.17
CA LEU A 19 -7.79 5.59 0.75
C LEU A 19 -8.69 6.47 1.61
N LEU A 20 -8.11 7.45 2.31
CA LEU A 20 -8.84 8.33 3.22
C LEU A 20 -9.88 9.18 2.48
N GLN A 21 -9.56 9.63 1.27
CA GLN A 21 -10.52 10.32 0.40
C GLN A 21 -11.69 9.41 0.01
N SER A 22 -11.42 8.15 -0.36
CA SER A 22 -12.48 7.18 -0.67
C SER A 22 -13.40 6.94 0.54
N SER A 23 -12.82 6.65 1.71
CA SER A 23 -13.59 6.48 2.96
C SER A 23 -14.41 7.72 3.32
N TYR A 24 -13.85 8.92 3.13
CA TYR A 24 -14.58 10.17 3.33
C TYR A 24 -15.79 10.27 2.39
N ASN A 25 -15.62 10.01 1.09
CA ASN A 25 -16.71 10.09 0.11
C ASN A 25 -17.91 9.18 0.45
N TYR A 26 -17.66 7.97 0.97
CA TYR A 26 -18.73 7.09 1.47
C TYR A 26 -19.42 7.71 2.70
N ARG A 27 -18.65 8.17 3.68
CA ARG A 27 -19.19 8.73 4.93
C ARG A 27 -20.01 10.00 4.71
N GLU A 28 -19.62 10.85 3.78
CA GLU A 28 -20.39 12.04 3.38
C GLU A 28 -21.78 11.70 2.82
N ARG A 29 -21.98 10.47 2.34
CA ARG A 29 -23.27 9.94 1.88
C ARG A 29 -24.03 9.15 2.95
N GLY A 30 -23.57 9.19 4.21
CA GLY A 30 -24.11 8.38 5.29
C GLY A 30 -23.77 6.89 5.20
N MET A 31 -22.81 6.51 4.34
CA MET A 31 -22.41 5.12 4.16
C MET A 31 -21.25 4.77 5.09
N ARG A 32 -21.40 3.65 5.79
CA ARG A 32 -20.41 3.13 6.74
C ARG A 32 -19.26 2.42 6.02
N THR A 33 -18.03 2.72 6.43
CA THR A 33 -16.82 2.05 5.93
C THR A 33 -16.05 1.38 7.06
N LEU A 34 -15.40 0.27 6.75
CA LEU A 34 -14.38 -0.33 7.62
C LEU A 34 -13.01 -0.05 7.03
N VAL A 35 -12.08 0.44 7.86
CA VAL A 35 -10.70 0.70 7.47
C VAL A 35 -9.79 -0.24 8.24
N TYR A 36 -8.93 -0.95 7.52
CA TYR A 36 -7.91 -1.85 8.07
C TYR A 36 -6.51 -1.33 7.74
N THR A 37 -5.56 -1.54 8.64
CA THR A 37 -4.13 -1.35 8.40
C THR A 37 -3.34 -2.48 9.06
N ALA A 38 -2.13 -2.74 8.58
CA ALA A 38 -1.32 -3.82 9.10
C ALA A 38 -0.81 -3.49 10.51
N GLU A 39 -0.86 -4.44 11.45
CA GLU A 39 -0.32 -4.29 12.81
C GLU A 39 1.18 -3.93 12.81
N ILE A 40 1.89 -4.43 11.80
CA ILE A 40 3.30 -4.16 11.58
C ILE A 40 3.57 -2.69 11.21
N ASP A 41 2.56 -1.92 10.80
CA ASP A 41 2.70 -0.50 10.50
C ASP A 41 2.42 0.37 11.73
N ASN A 42 3.49 0.79 12.40
CA ASN A 42 3.42 1.68 13.56
C ASN A 42 3.91 3.12 13.25
N ARG A 43 4.06 3.49 11.97
CA ARG A 43 4.70 4.76 11.56
C ARG A 43 4.00 6.02 12.08
N PHE A 44 2.70 5.95 12.35
CA PHE A 44 1.89 7.09 12.79
C PHE A 44 1.01 6.77 14.01
N GLY A 45 1.42 5.78 14.82
CA GLY A 45 0.65 5.24 15.93
C GLY A 45 -0.20 4.04 15.51
N ALA A 46 -0.39 3.10 16.45
CA ALA A 46 -1.16 1.88 16.20
C ALA A 46 -2.66 2.20 15.98
N GLY A 47 -3.30 1.46 15.07
CA GLY A 47 -4.75 1.52 14.86
C GLY A 47 -5.22 2.77 14.09
N LYS A 48 -4.38 3.33 13.22
CA LYS A 48 -4.73 4.53 12.44
C LYS A 48 -4.08 4.53 11.07
N VAL A 49 -4.82 4.93 10.05
CA VAL A 49 -4.26 5.29 8.74
C VAL A 49 -4.02 6.79 8.71
N SER A 50 -2.79 7.20 8.33
CA SER A 50 -2.41 8.61 8.22
C SER A 50 -1.72 8.89 6.90
N SER A 51 -2.07 10.01 6.27
CA SER A 51 -1.43 10.49 5.05
C SER A 51 -0.39 11.56 5.34
N ARG A 52 0.53 11.78 4.40
CA ARG A 52 1.56 12.82 4.49
C ARG A 52 1.04 14.25 4.39
N ILE A 53 -0.20 14.41 3.92
CA ILE A 53 -0.85 15.72 3.81
C ILE A 53 -1.74 16.05 5.02
N GLY A 54 -1.59 15.31 6.12
CA GLY A 54 -2.27 15.59 7.40
C GLY A 54 -3.65 14.95 7.57
N LEU A 55 -4.18 14.23 6.57
CA LEU A 55 -5.42 13.46 6.75
C LEU A 55 -5.16 12.20 7.56
N SER A 56 -6.12 11.80 8.39
CA SER A 56 -6.03 10.54 9.14
C SER A 56 -7.39 10.01 9.59
N SER A 57 -7.49 8.70 9.83
CA SER A 57 -8.72 8.03 10.28
C SER A 57 -8.40 6.80 11.14
N PRO A 58 -9.21 6.47 12.15
CA PRO A 58 -9.07 5.21 12.90
C PRO A 58 -9.13 4.01 11.97
N ALA A 59 -8.35 2.98 12.28
CA ALA A 59 -8.28 1.75 11.51
C ALA A 59 -8.18 0.55 12.44
N LYS A 60 -8.84 -0.54 12.05
CA LYS A 60 -8.64 -1.85 12.67
C LYS A 60 -7.27 -2.40 12.25
N LEU A 61 -6.60 -3.09 13.17
CA LEU A 61 -5.35 -3.75 12.86
C LEU A 61 -5.62 -5.14 12.28
N TYR A 62 -4.82 -5.55 11.29
CA TYR A 62 -4.73 -6.94 10.87
C TYR A 62 -3.30 -7.44 10.97
N ASN A 63 -3.15 -8.72 11.30
CA ASN A 63 -1.90 -9.46 11.22
C ASN A 63 -2.15 -10.78 10.47
N LYS A 64 -1.18 -11.69 10.47
CA LYS A 64 -1.27 -12.94 9.69
C LYS A 64 -2.39 -13.88 10.18
N ASP A 65 -2.80 -13.74 11.44
CA ASP A 65 -3.77 -14.61 12.09
C ASP A 65 -5.19 -13.99 12.11
N THR A 66 -5.33 -12.73 11.67
CA THR A 66 -6.62 -12.04 11.59
C THR A 66 -7.56 -12.72 10.57
N SER A 67 -8.72 -13.16 11.05
CA SER A 67 -9.81 -13.68 10.22
C SER A 67 -10.65 -12.53 9.65
N LEU A 68 -10.19 -11.94 8.54
CA LEU A 68 -10.84 -10.79 7.92
C LEU A 68 -12.31 -11.05 7.55
N PHE A 69 -12.64 -12.24 7.03
CA PHE A 69 -14.03 -12.58 6.69
C PHE A 69 -14.94 -12.51 7.91
N ALA A 70 -14.54 -13.19 9.00
CA ALA A 70 -15.35 -13.32 10.20
C ALA A 70 -15.56 -11.95 10.85
N GLU A 71 -14.52 -11.13 10.92
CA GLU A 71 -14.64 -9.77 11.46
C GLU A 71 -15.55 -8.89 10.61
N ILE A 72 -15.36 -8.86 9.29
CA ILE A 72 -16.16 -8.03 8.38
C ILE A 72 -17.62 -8.48 8.39
N SER A 73 -17.87 -9.80 8.37
CA SER A 73 -19.21 -10.37 8.46
C SER A 73 -19.90 -9.99 9.78
N ALA A 74 -19.20 -10.09 10.91
CA ALA A 74 -19.75 -9.72 12.21
C ALA A 74 -20.07 -8.22 12.31
N GLU A 75 -19.22 -7.37 11.73
CA GLU A 75 -19.49 -5.93 11.63
C GLU A 75 -20.69 -5.63 10.75
N HIS A 76 -20.79 -6.28 9.59
CA HIS A 76 -21.90 -6.09 8.65
C HIS A 76 -23.24 -6.55 9.23
N GLN A 77 -23.25 -7.63 10.02
CA GLN A 77 -24.45 -8.11 10.73
C GLN A 77 -24.93 -7.14 11.82
N ARG A 78 -24.01 -6.41 12.47
CA ARG A 78 -24.36 -5.40 13.46
C ARG A 78 -24.89 -4.12 12.81
N GLU A 79 -24.21 -3.68 11.76
CA GLU A 79 -24.54 -2.47 11.01
C GLU A 79 -24.00 -2.57 9.59
N THR A 80 -24.85 -2.32 8.60
CA THR A 80 -24.53 -2.45 7.18
C THR A 80 -23.21 -1.75 6.82
N VAL A 81 -22.20 -2.55 6.47
CA VAL A 81 -20.94 -2.08 5.90
C VAL A 81 -21.12 -1.88 4.41
N HIS A 82 -20.76 -0.70 3.91
CA HIS A 82 -20.92 -0.34 2.50
C HIS A 82 -19.61 -0.44 1.71
N CYS A 83 -18.46 -0.44 2.38
CA CYS A 83 -17.15 -0.56 1.77
C CYS A 83 -16.09 -0.94 2.81
N VAL A 84 -15.18 -1.83 2.42
CA VAL A 84 -13.99 -2.18 3.20
C VAL A 84 -12.76 -1.62 2.51
N LEU A 85 -11.92 -0.90 3.26
CA LEU A 85 -10.66 -0.35 2.78
C LEU A 85 -9.50 -0.99 3.55
N VAL A 86 -8.50 -1.49 2.85
CA VAL A 86 -7.34 -2.17 3.45
C VAL A 86 -6.06 -1.44 3.05
N ASP A 87 -5.42 -0.76 4.00
CA ASP A 87 -4.10 -0.16 3.79
C ASP A 87 -2.98 -1.18 3.96
N GLU A 88 -1.80 -0.84 3.42
CA GLU A 88 -0.59 -1.66 3.46
C GLU A 88 -0.82 -3.12 2.99
N SER A 89 -1.73 -3.30 2.02
CA SER A 89 -2.27 -4.59 1.58
C SER A 89 -1.21 -5.56 1.03
N GLN A 90 0.00 -5.08 0.77
CA GLN A 90 1.12 -5.94 0.40
C GLN A 90 1.51 -6.93 1.51
N PHE A 91 1.15 -6.66 2.77
CA PHE A 91 1.40 -7.55 3.91
C PHE A 91 0.33 -8.63 4.11
N LEU A 92 -0.73 -8.63 3.31
CA LEU A 92 -1.74 -9.70 3.35
C LEU A 92 -1.11 -11.04 2.96
N THR A 93 -1.61 -12.10 3.59
CA THR A 93 -1.34 -13.47 3.15
C THR A 93 -2.19 -13.81 1.93
N ARG A 94 -1.85 -14.91 1.24
CA ARG A 94 -2.67 -15.44 0.14
C ARG A 94 -4.10 -15.70 0.61
N GLU A 95 -4.23 -16.34 1.76
CA GLU A 95 -5.50 -16.74 2.37
C GLU A 95 -6.35 -15.50 2.68
N GLN A 96 -5.74 -14.43 3.18
CA GLN A 96 -6.44 -13.17 3.42
C GLN A 96 -6.93 -12.52 2.12
N VAL A 97 -6.13 -12.51 1.04
CA VAL A 97 -6.58 -11.99 -0.26
C VAL A 97 -7.75 -12.82 -0.80
N LYS A 98 -7.70 -14.15 -0.65
CA LYS A 98 -8.81 -15.03 -1.02
C LYS A 98 -10.08 -14.68 -0.25
N THR A 99 -9.96 -14.56 1.07
CA THR A 99 -11.06 -14.19 1.95
C THR A 99 -11.65 -12.80 1.65
N LEU A 100 -10.84 -11.83 1.24
CA LEU A 100 -11.34 -10.54 0.78
C LEU A 100 -12.16 -10.67 -0.52
N SER A 101 -11.82 -11.63 -1.38
CA SER A 101 -12.63 -11.96 -2.55
C SER A 101 -13.97 -12.59 -2.12
N GLU A 102 -13.94 -13.48 -1.11
CA GLU A 102 -15.16 -14.05 -0.52
C GLU A 102 -16.06 -12.98 0.11
N VAL A 103 -15.50 -11.92 0.71
CA VAL A 103 -16.28 -10.76 1.20
C VAL A 103 -17.04 -10.07 0.06
N VAL A 104 -16.38 -9.89 -1.09
CA VAL A 104 -17.01 -9.32 -2.29
C VAL A 104 -18.14 -10.23 -2.80
N ASP A 105 -17.86 -11.52 -2.96
CA ASP A 105 -18.79 -12.44 -3.60
C ASP A 105 -19.98 -12.84 -2.70
N VAL A 106 -19.74 -13.04 -1.41
CA VAL A 106 -20.73 -13.58 -0.46
C VAL A 106 -21.49 -12.47 0.25
N LEU A 107 -20.82 -11.38 0.62
CA LEU A 107 -21.45 -10.28 1.36
C LEU A 107 -21.90 -9.12 0.44
N ASP A 108 -21.52 -9.14 -0.85
CA ASP A 108 -21.74 -8.05 -1.81
C ASP A 108 -21.21 -6.69 -1.30
N ILE A 109 -20.07 -6.71 -0.62
CA ILE A 109 -19.39 -5.50 -0.10
C ILE A 109 -18.14 -5.22 -0.94
N PRO A 110 -17.99 -4.04 -1.56
CA PRO A 110 -16.77 -3.71 -2.29
C PRO A 110 -15.56 -3.61 -1.35
N VAL A 111 -14.43 -4.16 -1.79
CA VAL A 111 -13.16 -4.16 -1.06
C VAL A 111 -12.11 -3.40 -1.85
N LEU A 112 -11.53 -2.36 -1.25
CA LEU A 112 -10.50 -1.52 -1.86
C LEU A 112 -9.17 -1.72 -1.12
N CYS A 113 -8.25 -2.45 -1.73
CA CYS A 113 -6.92 -2.71 -1.22
C CYS A 113 -5.91 -1.67 -1.74
N TYR A 114 -5.13 -1.10 -0.83
CA TYR A 114 -4.08 -0.12 -1.13
C TYR A 114 -2.74 -0.68 -0.69
N GLY A 115 -1.79 -0.84 -1.61
CA GLY A 115 -0.52 -1.48 -1.29
C GLY A 115 0.62 -1.19 -2.25
N LEU A 116 1.83 -1.55 -1.83
CA LEU A 116 3.01 -1.49 -2.69
C LEU A 116 3.02 -2.64 -3.69
N ARG A 117 3.38 -2.37 -4.95
CA ARG A 117 3.47 -3.45 -5.96
C ARG A 117 4.65 -4.38 -5.71
N THR A 118 5.84 -3.79 -5.56
CA THR A 118 7.11 -4.51 -5.45
C THR A 118 7.93 -3.97 -4.28
N ASP A 119 8.81 -4.81 -3.74
CA ASP A 119 9.81 -4.44 -2.74
C ASP A 119 10.99 -3.65 -3.38
N PHE A 120 12.00 -3.35 -2.57
CA PHE A 120 13.19 -2.62 -3.01
C PHE A 120 14.10 -3.41 -3.95
N ARG A 121 13.92 -4.74 -4.05
CA ARG A 121 14.62 -5.63 -4.99
C ARG A 121 13.88 -5.71 -6.33
N GLY A 122 12.67 -5.15 -6.40
CA GLY A 122 11.79 -5.24 -7.57
C GLY A 122 10.92 -6.50 -7.58
N GLU A 123 10.93 -7.28 -6.50
CA GLU A 123 10.14 -8.49 -6.36
C GLU A 123 8.75 -8.19 -5.83
N LEU A 124 7.74 -8.98 -6.22
CA LEU A 124 6.39 -8.81 -5.72
C LEU A 124 6.32 -9.14 -4.22
N PHE A 125 5.50 -8.39 -3.50
CA PHE A 125 5.03 -8.83 -2.18
C PHE A 125 3.96 -9.92 -2.35
N ILE A 126 3.86 -10.83 -1.39
CA ILE A 126 2.88 -11.94 -1.42
C ILE A 126 1.45 -11.41 -1.57
N GLY A 127 1.02 -10.46 -0.72
CA GLY A 127 -0.33 -9.88 -0.81
C GLY A 127 -0.57 -9.23 -2.17
N SER A 128 0.41 -8.47 -2.67
CA SER A 128 0.33 -7.80 -3.97
C SER A 128 0.32 -8.77 -5.15
N GLN A 129 1.04 -9.89 -5.06
CA GLN A 129 1.04 -10.93 -6.09
C GLN A 129 -0.37 -11.49 -6.30
N TYR A 130 -1.06 -11.84 -5.21
CA TYR A 130 -2.41 -12.40 -5.29
C TYR A 130 -3.46 -11.33 -5.60
N LEU A 131 -3.30 -10.10 -5.09
CA LEU A 131 -4.18 -8.99 -5.46
C LEU A 131 -4.09 -8.66 -6.96
N LEU A 132 -2.89 -8.68 -7.55
CA LEU A 132 -2.72 -8.53 -9.00
C LEU A 132 -3.39 -9.65 -9.79
N ALA A 133 -3.42 -10.87 -9.24
CA ALA A 133 -3.97 -12.04 -9.92
C ALA A 133 -5.50 -12.11 -9.83
N TRP A 134 -6.09 -11.68 -8.72
CA TRP A 134 -7.50 -11.96 -8.40
C TRP A 134 -8.41 -10.73 -8.33
N SER A 135 -7.86 -9.51 -8.29
CA SER A 135 -8.72 -8.31 -8.24
C SER A 135 -9.41 -8.04 -9.57
N ASP A 136 -10.70 -7.65 -9.52
CA ASP A 136 -11.48 -7.24 -10.69
C ASP A 136 -10.94 -5.98 -11.35
N LYS A 137 -10.34 -5.09 -10.54
CA LYS A 137 -9.86 -3.78 -10.97
C LYS A 137 -8.46 -3.51 -10.44
N LEU A 138 -7.54 -3.20 -11.35
CA LEU A 138 -6.18 -2.81 -11.04
C LEU A 138 -6.01 -1.32 -11.34
N VAL A 139 -5.65 -0.53 -10.33
CA VAL A 139 -5.49 0.93 -10.44
C VAL A 139 -4.08 1.32 -10.01
N GLU A 140 -3.28 1.82 -10.95
CA GLU A 140 -1.94 2.33 -10.65
C GLU A 140 -2.00 3.78 -10.18
N LEU A 141 -1.64 4.03 -8.91
CA LEU A 141 -1.38 5.39 -8.42
C LEU A 141 0.05 5.77 -8.82
N LYS A 142 0.18 6.80 -9.64
CA LYS A 142 1.46 7.19 -10.24
C LYS A 142 2.20 8.17 -9.35
N THR A 143 3.51 8.00 -9.28
CA THR A 143 4.45 9.01 -8.78
C THR A 143 5.52 9.26 -9.82
N ILE A 144 6.34 10.29 -9.61
CA ILE A 144 7.22 10.86 -10.62
C ILE A 144 8.66 10.69 -10.16
N CYS A 145 9.50 10.10 -11.02
CA CYS A 145 10.94 10.10 -10.85
C CYS A 145 11.47 11.51 -11.14
N HIS A 146 12.59 11.89 -10.52
CA HIS A 146 13.22 13.20 -10.72
C HIS A 146 13.41 13.62 -12.19
N CYS A 147 13.50 12.66 -13.12
CA CYS A 147 13.61 12.92 -14.56
C CYS A 147 12.27 13.08 -15.30
N GLY A 148 11.15 13.22 -14.58
CA GLY A 148 9.81 13.37 -15.15
C GLY A 148 9.14 12.08 -15.62
N ARG A 149 9.87 10.95 -15.69
CA ARG A 149 9.28 9.64 -16.01
C ARG A 149 8.48 9.10 -14.83
N LYS A 150 7.49 8.24 -15.11
CA LYS A 150 6.79 7.48 -14.07
C LYS A 150 7.81 6.71 -13.21
N ALA A 151 7.76 6.90 -11.90
CA ALA A 151 8.49 6.08 -10.96
C ALA A 151 7.74 4.77 -10.73
N SER A 152 8.46 3.66 -10.88
CA SER A 152 7.90 2.30 -10.83
C SER A 152 8.72 1.34 -9.97
N MET A 153 9.87 1.80 -9.47
CA MET A 153 10.81 1.07 -8.64
C MET A 153 11.08 1.85 -7.36
N VAL A 154 11.48 1.15 -6.31
CA VAL A 154 11.85 1.73 -5.03
C VAL A 154 13.30 1.35 -4.74
N LEU A 155 14.16 2.35 -4.58
CA LEU A 155 15.51 2.16 -4.03
C LEU A 155 15.42 2.18 -2.51
N ARG A 156 16.21 1.31 -1.87
CA ARG A 156 16.51 1.38 -0.44
C ARG A 156 17.96 1.84 -0.30
N LEU A 157 18.21 2.80 0.57
CA LEU A 157 19.52 3.35 0.83
C LEU A 157 20.06 2.87 2.18
N ASP A 158 21.37 2.66 2.26
CA ASP A 158 22.06 2.39 3.52
C ASP A 158 22.31 3.68 4.32
N GLN A 159 23.12 3.61 5.37
CA GLN A 159 23.45 4.77 6.22
C GLN A 159 24.31 5.81 5.50
N ASP A 160 25.04 5.40 4.46
CA ASP A 160 25.92 6.26 3.67
C ASP A 160 25.20 6.81 2.43
N GLY A 161 23.89 6.58 2.29
CA GLY A 161 23.09 7.01 1.15
C GLY A 161 23.31 6.18 -0.12
N LYS A 162 23.97 5.02 -0.02
CA LYS A 162 24.22 4.14 -1.18
C LYS A 162 23.06 3.16 -1.39
N PRO A 163 22.73 2.85 -2.66
CA PRO A 163 21.72 1.84 -2.97
C PRO A 163 22.09 0.47 -2.40
N PHE A 164 21.17 -0.10 -1.63
CA PHE A 164 21.32 -1.36 -0.92
C PHE A 164 20.37 -2.41 -1.52
N LYS A 165 20.91 -3.58 -1.87
CA LYS A 165 20.20 -4.65 -2.60
C LYS A 165 19.95 -5.91 -1.78
N GLU A 166 20.61 -6.04 -0.63
CA GLU A 166 20.54 -7.20 0.24
C GLU A 166 19.72 -6.89 1.50
N GLY A 167 19.45 -7.91 2.31
CA GLY A 167 18.72 -7.76 3.57
C GLY A 167 17.22 -8.05 3.50
N GLU A 168 16.60 -8.00 4.68
CA GLU A 168 15.19 -8.33 4.89
C GLU A 168 14.26 -7.43 4.06
N GLN A 169 13.24 -8.05 3.46
CA GLN A 169 12.25 -7.39 2.61
C GLN A 169 11.47 -6.29 3.36
N VAL A 170 11.31 -6.45 4.67
CA VAL A 170 10.56 -5.54 5.54
C VAL A 170 11.50 -4.92 6.57
N GLN A 171 11.67 -3.60 6.48
CA GLN A 171 12.19 -2.81 7.60
C GLN A 171 11.18 -1.70 7.91
N ILE A 172 10.62 -1.77 9.11
CA ILE A 172 9.64 -0.82 9.62
C ILE A 172 10.42 0.34 10.26
N GLY A 173 10.07 1.57 9.90
CA GLY A 173 10.81 2.78 10.30
C GLY A 173 11.97 3.11 9.34
N GLY A 174 12.35 4.40 9.29
CA GLY A 174 13.42 4.88 8.40
C GLY A 174 12.96 5.29 6.99
N ASN A 175 11.81 5.97 6.87
CA ASN A 175 11.29 6.50 5.59
C ASN A 175 12.32 7.35 4.81
N GLU A 176 13.30 7.93 5.50
CA GLU A 176 14.41 8.71 4.93
C GLU A 176 15.31 7.91 3.97
N ARG A 177 15.14 6.58 3.92
CA ARG A 177 15.99 5.67 3.12
C ARG A 177 15.34 5.11 1.87
N TYR A 178 14.10 5.50 1.54
CA TYR A 178 13.41 4.96 0.36
C TYR A 178 13.14 6.02 -0.70
N VAL A 179 13.63 5.79 -1.91
CA VAL A 179 13.50 6.73 -3.04
C VAL A 179 12.79 6.04 -4.21
N SER A 180 11.70 6.63 -4.69
CA SER A 180 10.96 6.10 -5.84
C SER A 180 11.50 6.66 -7.14
N VAL A 181 11.91 5.77 -8.04
CA VAL A 181 12.56 6.15 -9.32
C VAL A 181 12.00 5.35 -10.49
N CYS A 182 12.30 5.80 -11.72
CA CYS A 182 12.00 5.03 -12.91
C CYS A 182 12.96 3.84 -13.03
N ARG A 183 12.57 2.80 -13.76
CA ARG A 183 13.37 1.58 -13.95
C ARG A 183 14.81 1.85 -14.42
N LYS A 184 15.03 2.82 -15.33
CA LYS A 184 16.37 3.19 -15.80
C LYS A 184 17.27 3.62 -14.63
N HIS A 185 16.79 4.59 -13.85
CA HIS A 185 17.56 5.14 -12.74
C HIS A 185 17.69 4.19 -11.56
N TYR A 186 16.76 3.24 -11.40
CA TYR A 186 16.92 2.15 -10.45
C TYR A 186 18.17 1.32 -10.75
N TYR A 187 18.31 0.82 -11.98
CA TYR A 187 19.49 0.01 -12.36
C TYR A 187 20.77 0.84 -12.40
N GLU A 188 20.72 2.07 -12.91
CA GLU A 188 21.88 2.97 -12.94
C GLU A 188 22.41 3.26 -11.52
N ALA A 189 21.51 3.54 -10.57
CA ALA A 189 21.89 3.75 -9.17
C ALA A 189 22.54 2.48 -8.57
N LEU A 190 22.00 1.30 -8.86
CA LEU A 190 22.53 0.04 -8.34
C LEU A 190 23.86 -0.37 -8.95
N GLU A 191 24.12 -0.02 -10.20
CA GLU A 191 25.38 -0.35 -10.89
C GLU A 191 26.51 0.60 -10.52
N SER A 192 26.20 1.90 -10.35
CA SER A 192 27.21 2.95 -10.21
C SER A 192 27.27 3.62 -8.84
N GLY A 193 26.27 3.37 -7.97
CA GLY A 193 26.08 4.15 -6.74
C GLY A 193 25.79 5.64 -7.00
N SER A 194 25.39 6.00 -8.23
CA SER A 194 25.25 7.39 -8.67
C SER A 194 24.18 8.14 -7.86
N LEU A 195 24.61 9.17 -7.11
CA LEU A 195 23.72 10.11 -6.44
C LEU A 195 22.80 10.83 -7.43
N HIS A 196 23.26 11.07 -8.66
CA HIS A 196 22.43 11.66 -9.70
C HIS A 196 21.31 10.71 -10.14
N ALA A 197 21.58 9.40 -10.22
CA ALA A 197 20.54 8.43 -10.50
C ALA A 197 19.48 8.38 -9.38
N ILE A 198 19.89 8.60 -8.13
CA ILE A 198 18.98 8.61 -6.97
C ILE A 198 18.16 9.90 -6.89
N TYR A 199 18.81 11.07 -6.93
CA TYR A 199 18.20 12.37 -6.61
C TYR A 199 18.10 13.35 -7.78
N GLY A 200 18.71 13.03 -8.93
CA GLY A 200 18.86 13.96 -10.04
C GLY A 200 19.77 15.13 -9.66
N SER A 201 19.55 16.29 -10.28
CA SER A 201 20.38 17.48 -10.07
C SER A 201 20.13 18.20 -8.74
N LYS A 202 19.07 17.83 -8.00
CA LYS A 202 18.73 18.46 -6.71
C LYS A 202 19.64 18.02 -5.56
N GLY A 203 20.25 16.83 -5.66
CA GLY A 203 20.97 16.22 -4.54
C GLY A 203 20.04 15.70 -3.43
N PRO A 204 20.59 15.03 -2.40
CA PRO A 204 19.83 14.65 -1.21
C PRO A 204 19.34 15.90 -0.46
N GLU A 205 18.09 15.85 0.05
CA GLU A 205 17.53 16.86 0.96
C GLU A 205 18.07 16.71 2.39
#